data_AF-A0A1H0DN11-F1
#
_entry.id   AF-A0A1H0DN11-F1
#
_cell.length_a   1.000
_cell.length_b   1.000
_cell.length_c   1.000
_cell.angle_alpha   90.00
_cell.angle_beta   90.00
_cell.angle_gamma   90.00
#
_symmetry.space_group_name_H-M   'P 1'
#
loop_
_entity.id
_entity.type
_entity.pdbx_description
1 polymer ?
#
loop_
_entity_poly.entity_id
_entity_poly.type
_entity_poly.pdbx_seq_one_letter_code
_entity_poly.pdbx_strand_id
1 'polypeptide(L)'
;MRDPLLDELADLFGSDTPPPVPAPRPTGLRPMRAVDEPVRGPSRQLVFHAGGGRLHLQVDPGHLTGVLDDRGVTVEVHSPAAVLVLRPDAEGWFRTGIRSGPVCVTVPELGLTTGWFVA
;
A
#
# COMPACT_ATOMS: atom_id res chain seq x y z
N MET A 1 -33.86 31.85 -14.77
CA MET A 1 -34.50 30.89 -15.69
C MET A 1 -33.83 29.56 -15.42
N ARG A 2 -34.56 28.58 -14.87
CA ARG A 2 -33.99 27.28 -14.50
C ARG A 2 -33.78 26.48 -15.79
N ASP A 3 -32.60 25.87 -15.93
CA ASP A 3 -32.23 25.13 -17.14
C ASP A 3 -32.88 23.73 -17.09
N PRO A 4 -33.77 23.38 -18.03
CA PRO A 4 -34.46 22.09 -18.04
C PRO A 4 -33.50 20.89 -18.20
N LEU A 5 -32.29 21.09 -18.74
CA LEU A 5 -31.26 20.03 -18.80
C LEU A 5 -30.70 19.68 -17.42
N LEU A 6 -30.68 20.63 -16.48
CA LEU A 6 -30.21 20.37 -15.12
C LEU A 6 -31.23 19.60 -14.29
N ASP A 7 -32.52 19.75 -14.59
CA ASP A 7 -33.59 18.99 -13.93
C ASP A 7 -33.59 17.53 -14.41
N GLU A 8 -33.35 17.26 -15.70
CA GLU A 8 -33.19 15.87 -16.21
C GLU A 8 -31.94 15.17 -15.64
N LEU A 9 -30.83 15.88 -15.45
CA LEU A 9 -29.64 15.32 -14.82
C LEU A 9 -29.86 15.02 -13.34
N ALA A 10 -30.63 15.85 -12.63
CA ALA A 10 -30.94 15.62 -11.21
C ALA A 10 -31.80 14.35 -11.01
N ASP A 11 -32.74 14.09 -11.91
CA ASP A 11 -33.55 12.87 -11.89
C ASP A 11 -32.72 11.60 -12.15
N LEU A 12 -31.64 11.70 -12.94
CA LEU A 12 -30.75 10.57 -13.22
C LEU A 12 -29.97 10.08 -11.97
N PHE A 13 -29.75 10.95 -10.99
CA PHE A 13 -29.04 10.65 -9.74
C PHE A 13 -29.99 10.57 -8.52
N GLY A 14 -31.31 10.63 -8.74
CA GLY A 14 -32.32 10.86 -7.71
C GLY A 14 -32.60 9.72 -6.73
N SER A 15 -31.96 8.55 -6.83
CA SER A 15 -32.20 7.46 -5.87
C SER A 15 -31.09 6.41 -5.90
N ASP A 16 -29.89 6.77 -5.45
CA ASP A 16 -28.87 5.78 -5.05
C ASP A 16 -29.11 5.35 -3.58
N THR A 17 -30.38 5.09 -3.22
CA THR A 17 -30.67 4.51 -1.91
C THR A 17 -30.33 3.03 -2.02
N PRO A 18 -29.26 2.54 -1.36
CA PRO A 18 -28.92 1.13 -1.43
C PRO A 18 -30.12 0.32 -0.96
N PRO A 19 -30.42 -0.82 -1.62
CA PRO A 19 -31.54 -1.65 -1.23
C PRO A 19 -31.42 -2.02 0.25
N PRO A 20 -32.53 -2.12 1.00
CA PRO A 20 -32.49 -2.47 2.41
C PRO A 20 -31.74 -3.79 2.58
N VAL A 21 -30.60 -3.73 3.25
CA VAL A 21 -29.77 -4.91 3.51
C VAL A 21 -30.55 -5.81 4.47
N PRO A 22 -30.78 -7.09 4.14
CA PRO A 22 -31.42 -8.01 5.07
C PRO A 22 -30.64 -8.03 6.38
N ALA A 23 -31.31 -7.77 7.50
CA ALA A 23 -30.68 -7.90 8.80
C ALA A 23 -30.10 -9.33 8.90
N PRO A 24 -28.82 -9.49 9.26
CA PRO A 24 -28.22 -10.80 9.40
C PRO A 24 -29.05 -11.63 10.37
N ARG A 25 -29.39 -12.86 9.97
CA ARG A 25 -30.18 -13.77 10.81
C ARG A 25 -29.46 -13.98 12.14
N PRO A 26 -30.16 -13.98 13.29
CA PRO A 26 -29.54 -14.26 14.58
C PRO A 26 -28.85 -15.63 14.51
N THR A 27 -27.54 -15.66 14.65
CA THR A 27 -26.74 -16.90 14.53
C THR A 27 -26.80 -17.77 15.77
N GLY A 28 -27.44 -17.29 16.86
CA GLY A 28 -27.44 -17.97 18.17
C GLY A 28 -26.08 -17.99 18.86
N LEU A 29 -25.04 -17.45 18.21
CA LEU A 29 -23.71 -17.33 18.76
C LEU A 29 -23.66 -16.11 19.69
N ARG A 30 -22.96 -16.25 20.81
CA ARG A 30 -22.63 -15.09 21.64
C ARG A 30 -21.76 -14.15 20.80
N PRO A 31 -22.06 -12.84 20.77
CA PRO A 31 -21.19 -11.87 20.11
C PRO A 31 -19.76 -12.03 20.62
N MET A 32 -18.82 -12.17 19.70
CA MET A 32 -17.41 -12.13 20.05
C MET A 32 -17.12 -10.76 20.66
N ARG A 33 -16.24 -10.70 21.67
CA ARG A 33 -15.72 -9.41 22.16
C ARG A 33 -15.08 -8.68 20.98
N ALA A 34 -15.31 -7.38 20.87
CA ALA A 34 -14.57 -6.54 19.95
C ALA A 34 -13.07 -6.76 20.21
N VAL A 35 -12.34 -7.10 19.15
CA VAL A 35 -10.90 -7.16 19.17
C VAL A 35 -10.42 -5.74 18.91
N ASP A 36 -9.85 -5.09 19.92
CA ASP A 36 -9.25 -3.74 19.81
C ASP A 36 -7.86 -3.78 19.16
N GLU A 37 -7.47 -4.90 18.54
CA GLU A 37 -6.26 -4.96 17.74
C GLU A 37 -6.51 -4.12 16.47
N PRO A 38 -5.62 -3.16 16.15
CA PRO A 38 -5.77 -2.39 14.94
C PRO A 38 -5.82 -3.35 13.76
N VAL A 39 -6.94 -3.36 13.05
CA VAL A 39 -7.03 -4.00 11.73
C VAL A 39 -5.97 -3.31 10.89
N ARG A 40 -4.81 -3.95 10.75
CA ARG A 40 -3.75 -3.46 9.88
C ARG A 40 -4.39 -3.37 8.50
N GLY A 41 -4.57 -2.15 7.99
CA GLY A 41 -5.06 -1.93 6.63
C GLY A 41 -4.23 -2.76 5.65
N PRO A 42 -4.71 -2.99 4.41
CA PRO A 42 -4.05 -3.89 3.47
C PRO A 42 -2.57 -3.49 3.34
N SER A 43 -1.67 -4.31 3.91
CA SER A 43 -0.24 -4.17 3.73
C SER A 43 0.00 -4.32 2.23
N ARG A 44 0.50 -3.27 1.59
CA ARG A 44 0.77 -3.30 0.15
C ARG A 44 2.10 -4.00 -0.04
N GLN A 45 2.03 -5.32 -0.19
CA GLN A 45 3.19 -6.10 -0.59
C GLN A 45 3.41 -5.92 -2.10
N LEU A 46 4.60 -5.47 -2.47
CA LEU A 46 5.03 -5.31 -3.85
C LEU A 46 6.20 -6.27 -4.11
N VAL A 47 6.25 -6.85 -5.30
CA VAL A 47 7.33 -7.74 -5.72
C VAL A 47 7.87 -7.26 -7.05
N PHE A 48 9.19 -7.08 -7.12
CA PHE A 48 9.90 -6.63 -8.30
C PHE A 48 10.93 -7.66 -8.72
N HIS A 49 11.01 -7.90 -10.02
CA HIS A 49 11.95 -8.83 -10.63
C HIS A 49 12.90 -8.03 -11.52
N ALA A 50 14.21 -8.19 -11.34
CA ALA A 50 15.21 -7.68 -12.26
C ALA A 50 16.36 -8.68 -12.38
N GLY A 51 16.64 -9.12 -13.61
CA GLY A 51 17.64 -10.15 -13.88
C GLY A 51 17.36 -11.44 -13.10
N GLY A 52 18.35 -11.88 -12.30
CA GLY A 52 18.26 -13.07 -11.45
C GLY A 52 17.75 -12.83 -10.03
N GLY A 53 17.48 -11.58 -9.64
CA GLY A 53 17.09 -11.22 -8.28
C GLY A 53 15.61 -10.86 -8.14
N ARG A 54 15.11 -10.92 -6.89
CA ARG A 54 13.80 -10.43 -6.51
C ARG A 54 13.92 -9.47 -5.33
N LEU A 55 13.09 -8.43 -5.36
CA LEU A 55 12.89 -7.51 -4.24
C LEU A 55 11.43 -7.63 -3.80
N HIS A 56 11.23 -8.05 -2.56
CA HIS A 56 9.93 -7.99 -1.90
C HIS A 56 9.90 -6.75 -1.02
N LEU A 57 8.88 -5.90 -1.19
CA LEU A 57 8.67 -4.70 -0.38
C LEU A 57 7.34 -4.80 0.35
N GLN A 58 7.35 -4.44 1.63
CA GLN A 58 6.16 -4.16 2.39
C GLN A 58 6.17 -2.67 2.75
N VAL A 59 5.12 -1.99 2.30
CA VAL A 59 4.88 -0.58 2.60
C VAL A 59 3.87 -0.50 3.73
N ASP A 60 4.32 -0.02 4.88
CA ASP A 60 3.50 0.25 6.05
C ASP A 60 3.50 1.76 6.33
N PRO A 61 2.48 2.32 6.99
CA PRO A 61 2.50 3.72 7.38
C PRO A 61 3.79 4.07 8.16
N GLY A 62 4.58 4.98 7.58
CA GLY A 62 5.83 5.48 8.15
C GLY A 62 7.03 4.53 8.05
N HIS A 63 6.88 3.34 7.45
CA HIS A 63 7.95 2.34 7.37
C HIS A 63 7.98 1.62 6.03
N LEU A 64 9.21 1.33 5.58
CA LEU A 64 9.46 0.46 4.46
C LEU A 64 10.29 -0.72 4.94
N THR A 65 9.78 -1.93 4.70
CA THR A 65 10.53 -3.17 4.92
C THR A 65 10.76 -3.84 3.58
N GLY A 66 11.95 -4.38 3.36
CA GLY A 66 12.20 -5.17 2.18
C GLY A 66 13.16 -6.33 2.42
N VAL A 67 13.09 -7.30 1.52
CA VAL A 67 14.02 -8.43 1.46
C VAL A 67 14.44 -8.66 0.02
N LEU A 68 15.74 -8.93 -0.16
CA LEU A 68 16.35 -9.29 -1.44
C LEU A 68 16.87 -10.71 -1.40
N ASP A 69 16.77 -11.41 -2.52
CA ASP A 69 17.36 -12.74 -2.69
C ASP A 69 18.90 -12.68 -2.82
N ASP A 70 19.46 -11.50 -3.14
CA ASP A 70 20.90 -11.27 -3.36
C ASP A 70 21.56 -10.60 -2.14
N ARG A 71 22.83 -10.90 -1.88
CA ARG A 71 23.58 -10.48 -0.70
C ARG A 71 24.63 -9.43 -1.05
N GLY A 72 24.89 -8.54 -0.09
CA GLY A 72 25.96 -7.54 -0.24
C GLY A 72 25.64 -6.43 -1.25
N VAL A 73 24.37 -6.28 -1.61
CA VAL A 73 23.87 -5.19 -2.47
C VAL A 73 23.55 -3.95 -1.64
N THR A 74 23.44 -2.81 -2.32
CA THR A 74 23.03 -1.55 -1.71
C THR A 74 21.59 -1.23 -2.09
N VAL A 75 20.81 -0.74 -1.14
CA VAL A 75 19.43 -0.30 -1.40
C VAL A 75 19.35 1.21 -1.23
N GLU A 76 18.85 1.89 -2.24
CA GLU A 76 18.57 3.33 -2.19
C GLU A 76 17.07 3.55 -2.11
N VAL A 77 16.63 4.28 -1.08
CA VAL A 77 15.25 4.74 -0.93
C VAL A 77 15.21 6.22 -1.28
N HIS A 78 14.58 6.52 -2.41
CA HIS A 78 14.43 7.85 -2.96
C HIS A 78 13.09 8.45 -2.52
N SER A 79 13.15 9.70 -2.07
CA SER A 79 12.00 10.56 -1.79
C SER A 79 12.24 11.91 -2.47
N PRO A 80 11.21 12.75 -2.69
CA PRO A 80 11.40 14.06 -3.32
C PRO A 80 12.44 14.96 -2.66
N ALA A 81 12.67 14.79 -1.35
CA ALA A 81 13.56 15.65 -0.57
C ALA A 81 14.90 14.99 -0.22
N ALA A 82 15.04 13.67 -0.37
CA ALA A 82 16.19 12.94 0.14
C ALA A 82 16.37 11.57 -0.51
N VAL A 83 17.61 11.09 -0.49
CA VAL A 83 17.97 9.70 -0.79
C VAL A 83 18.56 9.10 0.47
N LEU A 84 18.06 7.93 0.87
CA LEU A 84 18.59 7.14 1.96
C LEU A 84 19.25 5.89 1.42
N VAL A 85 20.51 5.68 1.75
CA VAL A 85 21.28 4.51 1.36
C VAL A 85 21.31 3.52 2.51
N LEU A 86 20.91 2.29 2.25
CA LEU A 86 20.82 1.20 3.21
C LEU A 86 21.69 0.04 2.73
N ARG A 87 22.26 -0.68 3.69
CA ARG A 87 22.86 -1.99 3.46
C ARG A 87 21.96 -3.02 4.11
N PRO A 88 21.33 -3.91 3.33
CA PRO A 88 20.65 -5.07 3.89
C PRO A 88 21.61 -5.92 4.74
N ASP A 89 21.04 -6.68 5.66
CA ASP A 89 21.80 -7.63 6.47
C ASP A 89 22.27 -8.85 5.65
N ALA A 90 22.89 -9.82 6.34
CA ALA A 90 23.44 -11.01 5.70
C ALA A 90 22.35 -11.89 5.03
N GLU A 91 21.10 -11.74 5.48
CA GLU A 91 19.92 -12.41 4.98
C GLU A 91 19.16 -11.58 3.92
N GLY A 92 19.67 -10.40 3.55
CA GLY A 92 19.09 -9.53 2.52
C GLY A 92 17.96 -8.65 3.01
N TRP A 93 17.71 -8.57 4.32
CA TRP A 93 16.65 -7.76 4.91
C TRP A 93 17.08 -6.33 5.17
N PHE A 94 16.16 -5.40 4.98
CA PHE A 94 16.30 -4.02 5.44
C PHE A 94 14.97 -3.46 5.94
N ARG A 95 15.07 -2.50 6.84
CA ARG A 95 13.93 -1.72 7.33
C ARG A 95 14.35 -0.28 7.53
N THR A 96 13.49 0.65 7.13
CA THR A 96 13.72 2.07 7.38
C THR A 96 12.41 2.81 7.69
N GLY A 97 12.54 3.92 8.41
CA GLY A 97 11.48 4.90 8.55
C GLY A 97 11.41 5.78 7.30
N ILE A 98 10.21 5.99 6.78
CA ILE A 98 9.96 6.88 5.65
C ILE A 98 8.87 7.89 6.01
N ARG A 99 8.96 9.08 5.44
CA ARG A 99 7.86 10.06 5.56
C ARG A 99 6.75 9.66 4.58
N SER A 100 5.50 9.93 4.95
CA SER A 100 4.38 9.76 4.03
C SER A 100 4.60 10.56 2.75
N GLY A 101 4.31 9.94 1.62
CA GLY A 101 4.49 10.57 0.30
C GLY A 101 5.12 9.66 -0.75
N PRO A 102 5.58 10.24 -1.87
CA PRO A 102 6.18 9.49 -2.97
C PRO A 102 7.51 8.88 -2.56
N VAL A 103 7.68 7.59 -2.82
CA VAL A 103 8.91 6.85 -2.59
C VAL A 103 9.22 5.99 -3.82
N CYS A 104 10.50 5.88 -4.16
CA CYS A 104 11.03 4.97 -5.16
C CYS A 104 12.19 4.18 -4.53
N VAL A 105 12.35 2.92 -4.90
CA VAL A 105 13.45 2.07 -4.40
C VAL A 105 14.30 1.64 -5.58
N THR A 106 15.62 1.79 -5.42
CA THR A 106 16.61 1.38 -6.41
C THR A 106 17.63 0.44 -5.77
N VAL A 107 18.03 -0.58 -6.53
CA VAL A 107 19.11 -1.51 -6.18
C VAL A 107 20.11 -1.47 -7.33
N PRO A 108 21.11 -0.58 -7.28
CA PRO A 108 21.98 -0.29 -8.42
C PRO A 108 22.71 -1.52 -8.95
N GLU A 109 23.21 -2.39 -8.05
CA GLU A 109 23.94 -3.61 -8.41
C GLU A 109 23.09 -4.61 -9.19
N LEU A 110 21.75 -4.54 -9.06
CA LEU A 110 20.80 -5.38 -9.78
C LEU A 110 20.14 -4.66 -10.96
N GLY A 111 20.45 -3.39 -11.20
CA GLY A 111 19.76 -2.57 -12.20
C GLY A 111 18.25 -2.48 -11.96
N LEU A 112 17.79 -2.59 -10.71
CA LEU A 112 16.38 -2.64 -10.34
C LEU A 112 15.90 -1.27 -9.86
N THR A 113 14.77 -0.81 -10.40
CA THR A 113 14.05 0.39 -9.91
C THR A 113 12.55 0.11 -9.89
N THR A 114 11.91 0.41 -8.76
CA THR A 114 10.51 0.03 -8.49
C THR A 114 9.46 1.01 -9.03
N GLY A 115 9.89 2.17 -9.54
CA GLY A 115 9.00 3.29 -9.85
C GLY A 115 8.53 4.01 -8.58
N TRP A 116 7.81 5.13 -8.76
CA TRP A 116 7.30 5.92 -7.64
C TRP A 116 5.96 5.37 -7.15
N PHE A 117 5.86 5.11 -5.84
CA PHE A 117 4.62 4.73 -5.17
C PHE A 117 4.40 5.59 -3.92
N VAL A 118 3.15 5.66 -3.46
CA VAL A 118 2.80 6.44 -2.26
C VAL A 118 2.78 5.51 -1.05
N ALA A 119 3.60 5.86 -0.06
CA ALA A 119 3.69 5.20 1.23
C ALA A 119 2.99 5.98 2.35
#